data_AF-A0A1H3Y4R4-F1
#
_entry.id   AF-A0A1H3Y4R4-F1
#
_cell.length_a   1.000
_cell.length_b   1.000
_cell.length_c   1.000
_cell.angle_alpha   90.00
_cell.angle_beta   90.00
_cell.angle_gamma   90.00
#
_symmetry.space_group_name_H-M   'P 1'
#
loop_
_entity.id
_entity.type
_entity.pdbx_description
1 polymer ?
#
loop_
_entity_poly.entity_id
_entity_poly.type
_entity_poly.pdbx_seq_one_letter_code
_entity_poly.pdbx_strand_id
1 'polypeptide(L)'
;MSPNFFNMQLKILLYSILMMLAISCAEGKYKKEPLPDSFTYSVAEDNSNPVLDKNQLVINISEKLSVEQLATLADEVFKSKPRQKRFYIFYELPNTPGTWATSHFDPDLEISILGFTQEQDEHNKEDLADMTIIGRWSTEKFGFTVIYFKDANQIEKMKTIYSAGGESIEDVKSSLIDEETRIDYDNNHGEYFIIQRDGKLGLYSENGKYGEAEILTK
;
A
#
# COMPACT_ATOMS: atom_id res chain seq x y z
N MET A 1 -56.92 28.09 18.47
CA MET A 1 -55.83 27.09 18.28
C MET A 1 -55.61 26.41 19.62
N SER A 2 -55.83 25.10 19.75
CA SER A 2 -55.78 24.44 21.06
C SER A 2 -54.33 24.29 21.56
N PRO A 3 -54.05 24.46 22.86
CA PRO A 3 -52.70 24.35 23.42
C PRO A 3 -52.04 22.98 23.19
N ASN A 4 -52.85 21.95 22.93
CA ASN A 4 -52.38 20.60 22.64
C ASN A 4 -51.77 20.46 21.24
N PHE A 5 -52.23 21.25 20.27
CA PHE A 5 -51.72 21.18 18.90
C PHE A 5 -50.30 21.76 18.79
N PHE A 6 -50.04 22.85 19.51
CA PHE A 6 -48.72 23.50 19.53
C PHE A 6 -47.67 22.63 20.27
N ASN A 7 -48.05 22.01 21.39
CA ASN A 7 -47.19 21.09 22.12
C ASN A 7 -46.86 19.81 21.33
N MET A 8 -47.80 19.31 20.50
CA MET A 8 -47.57 18.15 19.65
C MET A 8 -46.58 18.48 18.51
N GLN A 9 -46.75 19.64 17.85
CA GLN A 9 -45.85 20.12 16.81
C GLN A 9 -44.43 20.36 17.35
N LEU A 10 -44.30 20.94 18.55
CA LEU A 10 -43.00 21.18 19.18
C LEU A 10 -42.30 19.87 19.56
N LYS A 11 -43.04 18.85 20.03
CA LYS A 11 -42.50 17.51 20.31
C LYS A 11 -42.03 16.83 19.03
N ILE A 12 -42.80 16.88 17.95
CA ILE A 12 -42.42 16.30 16.66
C ILE A 12 -41.16 16.98 16.10
N LEU A 13 -41.05 18.30 16.23
CA LEU A 13 -39.86 19.06 15.84
C LEU A 13 -38.64 18.70 16.70
N LEU A 14 -38.81 18.54 18.02
CA LEU A 14 -37.75 18.08 18.92
C LEU A 14 -37.30 16.65 18.60
N TYR A 15 -38.22 15.72 18.31
CA TYR A 15 -37.88 14.36 17.91
C TYR A 15 -37.16 14.31 16.55
N SER A 16 -37.55 15.14 15.59
CA SER A 16 -36.90 15.20 14.28
C SER A 16 -35.51 15.85 14.35
N ILE A 17 -35.30 16.85 15.20
CA ILE A 17 -33.96 17.40 15.49
C ILE A 17 -33.07 16.37 16.21
N LEU A 18 -33.62 15.62 17.17
CA LEU A 18 -32.88 14.53 17.86
C LEU A 18 -32.50 13.39 16.90
N MET A 19 -33.37 13.08 15.94
CA MET A 19 -33.14 12.05 14.92
C MET A 19 -32.10 12.52 13.87
N MET A 20 -32.08 13.80 13.52
CA MET A 20 -31.02 14.38 12.66
C MET A 20 -29.67 14.48 13.38
N LEU A 21 -29.64 14.73 14.69
CA LEU A 21 -28.41 14.69 15.49
C LEU A 21 -27.87 13.26 15.68
N ALA A 22 -28.71 12.23 15.64
CA ALA A 22 -28.29 10.83 15.75
C ALA A 22 -27.59 10.30 14.47
N ILE A 23 -27.83 10.91 13.31
CA ILE A 23 -27.15 10.52 12.05
C ILE A 23 -25.75 11.17 11.96
N SER A 24 -25.53 12.29 12.64
CA SER A 24 -24.30 13.09 12.58
C SER A 24 -23.13 12.56 13.43
N CYS A 25 -23.27 11.43 14.13
CA CYS A 25 -22.28 10.97 15.12
C CYS A 25 -21.62 9.61 14.83
N ALA A 26 -21.69 9.07 13.61
CA ALA A 26 -21.17 7.72 13.35
C ALA A 26 -20.45 7.50 12.01
N GLU A 27 -20.11 8.56 11.25
CA GLU A 27 -19.23 8.39 10.08
C GLU A 27 -17.78 8.54 10.53
N GLY A 28 -17.07 7.41 10.65
CA GLY A 28 -15.63 7.41 10.89
C GLY A 28 -14.87 8.11 9.76
N LYS A 29 -13.58 8.39 9.98
CA LYS A 29 -12.69 9.13 9.05
C LYS A 29 -12.73 8.64 7.59
N TYR A 30 -13.01 7.36 7.37
CA TYR A 30 -13.02 6.73 6.06
C TYR A 30 -14.43 6.25 5.69
N LYS A 31 -14.81 6.49 4.43
CA LYS A 31 -15.92 5.77 3.80
C LYS A 31 -15.55 4.28 3.75
N LYS A 32 -16.51 3.42 4.08
CA LYS A 32 -16.34 1.97 4.00
C LYS A 32 -16.97 1.44 2.72
N GLU A 33 -16.25 0.61 1.99
CA GLU A 33 -16.71 -0.05 0.78
C GLU A 33 -16.66 -1.58 0.91
N PRO A 34 -17.56 -2.32 0.23
CA PRO A 34 -17.56 -3.77 0.31
C PRO A 34 -16.25 -4.36 -0.22
N LEU A 35 -15.80 -5.43 0.44
CA LEU A 35 -14.68 -6.23 -0.03
C LEU A 35 -15.05 -6.96 -1.34
N PRO A 36 -14.09 -7.22 -2.24
CA PRO A 36 -14.34 -8.00 -3.46
C PRO A 36 -14.90 -9.40 -3.13
N ASP A 37 -15.78 -9.93 -3.98
CA ASP A 37 -16.37 -11.27 -3.76
C ASP A 37 -15.31 -12.40 -3.76
N SER A 38 -14.19 -12.20 -4.47
CA SER A 38 -13.04 -13.11 -4.52
C SER A 38 -12.09 -12.97 -3.34
N PHE A 39 -12.27 -11.95 -2.51
CA PHE A 39 -11.30 -11.58 -1.49
C PHE A 39 -11.27 -12.59 -0.35
N THR A 40 -10.06 -12.98 0.05
CA THR A 40 -9.84 -13.81 1.23
C THR A 40 -8.71 -13.24 2.06
N TYR A 41 -8.77 -13.47 3.36
CA TYR A 41 -7.68 -13.14 4.28
C TYR A 41 -7.49 -14.24 5.33
N SER A 42 -6.31 -14.27 5.93
CA SER A 42 -5.99 -15.14 7.07
C SER A 42 -5.05 -14.43 8.04
N VAL A 43 -5.17 -14.75 9.34
CA VAL A 43 -4.25 -14.22 10.35
C VAL A 43 -2.97 -15.06 10.30
N ALA A 44 -1.87 -14.43 9.86
CA ALA A 44 -0.55 -15.05 9.81
C ALA A 44 0.11 -15.08 11.19
N GLU A 45 0.02 -13.96 11.91
CA GLU A 45 0.56 -13.83 13.26
C GLU A 45 -0.40 -13.07 14.17
N ASP A 46 -0.47 -13.49 15.43
CA ASP A 46 -1.20 -12.80 16.50
C ASP A 46 -0.26 -12.54 17.67
N ASN A 47 0.16 -11.28 17.79
CA ASN A 47 1.05 -10.77 18.84
C ASN A 47 0.28 -9.90 19.84
N SER A 48 -1.02 -10.16 20.04
CA SER A 48 -1.84 -9.47 21.04
C SER A 48 -1.33 -9.69 22.46
N ASN A 49 -1.31 -8.61 23.24
CA ASN A 49 -0.82 -8.60 24.60
C ASN A 49 -1.76 -7.78 25.51
N PRO A 50 -2.63 -8.45 26.28
CA PRO A 50 -3.57 -7.80 27.19
C PRO A 50 -2.90 -6.97 28.30
N VAL A 51 -1.70 -7.35 28.73
CA VAL A 51 -0.95 -6.60 29.76
C VAL A 51 -0.48 -5.26 29.23
N LEU A 52 -0.21 -5.17 27.91
CA LEU A 52 0.19 -3.93 27.23
C LEU A 52 -0.99 -3.17 26.62
N ASP A 53 -2.22 -3.65 26.85
CA ASP A 53 -3.46 -3.11 26.29
C ASP A 53 -3.38 -2.93 24.76
N LYS A 54 -2.90 -3.97 24.07
CA LYS A 54 -2.51 -3.94 22.65
C LYS A 54 -2.94 -5.21 21.92
N ASN A 55 -3.64 -5.05 20.79
CA ASN A 55 -3.75 -6.06 19.75
C ASN A 55 -2.75 -5.75 18.62
N GLN A 56 -2.13 -6.79 18.06
CA GLN A 56 -1.21 -6.65 16.93
C GLN A 56 -1.29 -7.90 16.05
N LEU A 57 -1.79 -7.74 14.83
CA LEU A 57 -1.99 -8.84 13.90
C LEU A 57 -1.20 -8.62 12.61
N VAL A 58 -0.63 -9.69 12.08
CA VAL A 58 -0.17 -9.77 10.68
C VAL A 58 -1.20 -10.58 9.92
N ILE A 59 -1.73 -10.03 8.84
CA ILE A 59 -2.82 -10.60 8.04
C ILE A 59 -2.34 -10.76 6.61
N ASN A 60 -2.41 -11.99 6.11
CA ASN A 60 -2.24 -12.28 4.69
C ASN A 60 -3.55 -11.95 3.97
N ILE A 61 -3.49 -11.12 2.95
CA ILE A 61 -4.62 -10.77 2.08
C ILE A 61 -4.38 -11.32 0.66
N SER A 62 -5.44 -11.72 -0.05
CA SER A 62 -5.30 -12.35 -1.37
C SER A 62 -5.02 -11.39 -2.51
N GLU A 63 -5.39 -10.12 -2.37
CA GLU A 63 -5.30 -9.08 -3.39
C GLU A 63 -5.19 -7.69 -2.74
N LYS A 64 -4.70 -6.71 -3.51
CA LYS A 64 -4.63 -5.31 -3.09
C LYS A 64 -6.04 -4.75 -2.90
N LEU A 65 -6.21 -3.88 -1.91
CA LEU A 65 -7.48 -3.25 -1.57
C LEU A 65 -7.41 -1.72 -1.68
N SER A 66 -8.54 -1.07 -1.94
CA SER A 66 -8.63 0.39 -1.77
C SER A 66 -8.54 0.79 -0.29
N VAL A 67 -8.35 2.08 -0.02
CA VAL A 67 -8.37 2.60 1.37
C VAL A 67 -9.73 2.34 2.02
N GLU A 68 -10.82 2.49 1.26
CA GLU A 68 -12.19 2.27 1.72
C GLU A 68 -12.47 0.79 2.03
N GLN A 69 -11.89 -0.13 1.26
CA GLN A 69 -11.96 -1.57 1.50
C GLN A 69 -11.09 -1.97 2.69
N LEU A 70 -9.88 -1.41 2.82
CA LEU A 70 -9.05 -1.58 4.02
C LEU A 70 -9.76 -1.07 5.27
N ALA A 71 -10.55 0.01 5.18
CA ALA A 71 -11.35 0.49 6.30
C ALA A 71 -12.45 -0.49 6.71
N THR A 72 -13.06 -1.19 5.75
CA THR A 72 -14.01 -2.28 6.01
C THR A 72 -13.30 -3.46 6.69
N LEU A 73 -12.20 -3.94 6.11
CA LEU A 73 -11.45 -5.07 6.67
C LEU A 73 -10.89 -4.77 8.06
N ALA A 74 -10.33 -3.58 8.28
CA ALA A 74 -9.80 -3.15 9.57
C ALA A 74 -10.88 -3.17 10.65
N ASP A 75 -12.10 -2.71 10.33
CA ASP A 75 -13.23 -2.70 11.25
C ASP A 75 -13.74 -4.11 11.56
N GLU A 76 -13.82 -5.00 10.56
CA GLU A 76 -14.17 -6.41 10.76
C GLU A 76 -13.17 -7.11 11.69
N VAL A 77 -11.87 -6.95 11.42
CA VAL A 77 -10.79 -7.52 12.22
C VAL A 77 -10.78 -6.92 13.63
N PHE A 78 -10.95 -5.61 13.76
CA PHE A 78 -11.01 -4.92 15.05
C PHE A 78 -12.12 -5.47 15.94
N LYS A 79 -13.31 -5.71 15.36
CA LYS A 79 -14.48 -6.27 16.06
C LYS A 79 -14.34 -7.76 16.39
N SER A 80 -13.44 -8.48 15.72
CA SER A 80 -13.23 -9.92 15.93
C SER A 80 -12.44 -10.26 17.21
N LYS A 81 -11.78 -9.27 17.84
CA LYS A 81 -10.94 -9.47 19.04
C LYS A 81 -11.49 -8.71 20.25
N PRO A 82 -11.13 -9.13 21.48
CA PRO A 82 -11.37 -8.32 22.66
C PRO A 82 -10.81 -6.91 22.49
N ARG A 83 -11.59 -5.92 22.90
CA ARG A 83 -11.20 -4.51 22.78
C ARG A 83 -9.95 -4.26 23.64
N GLN A 84 -8.97 -3.64 23.02
CA GLN A 84 -7.76 -3.12 23.63
C GLN A 84 -7.62 -1.65 23.24
N LYS A 85 -6.85 -0.86 23.98
CA LYS A 85 -6.64 0.57 23.67
C LYS A 85 -5.99 0.76 22.29
N ARG A 86 -5.02 -0.09 21.95
CA ARG A 86 -4.30 -0.03 20.68
C ARG A 86 -4.55 -1.28 19.87
N PHE A 87 -4.76 -1.11 18.58
CA PHE A 87 -4.91 -2.23 17.65
C PHE A 87 -4.10 -1.94 16.39
N TYR A 88 -3.12 -2.77 16.08
CA TYR A 88 -2.31 -2.67 14.86
C TYR A 88 -2.59 -3.85 13.95
N ILE A 89 -2.73 -3.58 12.65
CA ILE A 89 -2.92 -4.59 11.61
C ILE A 89 -1.90 -4.32 10.51
N PHE A 90 -1.11 -5.34 10.19
CA PHE A 90 -0.13 -5.33 9.11
C PHE A 90 -0.64 -6.26 8.02
N TYR A 91 -0.82 -5.74 6.80
CA TYR A 91 -1.36 -6.49 5.67
C TYR A 91 -0.22 -6.92 4.75
N GLU A 92 -0.09 -8.23 4.51
CA GLU A 92 0.91 -8.82 3.64
C GLU A 92 0.25 -9.46 2.42
N LEU A 93 0.87 -9.28 1.25
CA LEU A 93 0.41 -9.86 -0.01
C LEU A 93 1.09 -11.22 -0.25
N PRO A 94 0.49 -12.10 -1.05
CA PRO A 94 1.08 -13.41 -1.33
C PRO A 94 2.38 -13.25 -2.13
N ASN A 95 3.39 -14.03 -1.77
CA ASN A 95 4.68 -14.09 -2.45
C ASN A 95 5.47 -12.77 -2.48
N THR A 96 5.11 -11.77 -1.66
CA THR A 96 5.90 -10.55 -1.51
C THR A 96 6.38 -10.44 -0.05
N PRO A 97 7.69 -10.22 0.18
CA PRO A 97 8.18 -10.10 1.54
C PRO A 97 7.83 -8.73 2.12
N GLY A 98 7.17 -8.73 3.28
CA GLY A 98 6.92 -7.55 4.09
C GLY A 98 5.51 -6.96 3.96
N THR A 99 5.28 -5.90 4.73
CA THR A 99 3.96 -5.28 4.88
C THR A 99 3.66 -4.36 3.70
N TRP A 100 2.60 -4.67 2.96
CA TRP A 100 2.08 -3.83 1.86
C TRP A 100 1.27 -2.65 2.37
N ALA A 101 0.45 -2.84 3.41
CA ALA A 101 -0.32 -1.77 4.03
C ALA A 101 -0.44 -1.97 5.54
N THR A 102 -0.80 -0.91 6.25
CA THR A 102 -1.07 -0.95 7.68
C THR A 102 -2.38 -0.26 8.00
N SER A 103 -3.03 -0.71 9.06
CA SER A 103 -4.05 0.07 9.75
C SER A 103 -3.84 0.01 11.24
N HIS A 104 -4.24 1.07 11.95
CA HIS A 104 -4.24 1.07 13.40
C HIS A 104 -5.41 1.84 14.00
N PHE A 105 -5.76 1.47 15.22
CA PHE A 105 -6.74 2.15 16.06
C PHE A 105 -6.02 2.62 17.34
N ASP A 106 -5.65 3.91 17.39
CA ASP A 106 -5.05 4.54 18.57
C ASP A 106 -5.43 6.04 18.68
N PRO A 107 -6.67 6.39 19.07
CA PRO A 107 -7.86 5.52 19.20
C PRO A 107 -8.68 5.41 17.91
N ASP A 108 -8.48 6.34 16.99
CA ASP A 108 -9.20 6.41 15.71
C ASP A 108 -8.51 5.54 14.67
N LEU A 109 -9.29 5.08 13.68
CA LEU A 109 -8.74 4.35 12.56
C LEU A 109 -7.83 5.26 11.72
N GLU A 110 -6.62 4.78 11.44
CA GLU A 110 -5.74 5.31 10.40
C GLU A 110 -5.25 4.18 9.50
N ILE A 111 -5.11 4.47 8.21
CA ILE A 111 -4.69 3.51 7.18
C ILE A 111 -3.54 4.13 6.39
N SER A 112 -2.54 3.32 6.08
CA SER A 112 -1.42 3.69 5.21
C SER A 112 -1.10 2.53 4.27
N ILE A 113 -1.10 2.81 2.96
CA ILE A 113 -0.62 1.88 1.93
C ILE A 113 0.85 2.24 1.67
N LEU A 114 1.75 1.27 1.86
CA LEU A 114 3.20 1.43 1.74
C LEU A 114 3.69 1.01 0.36
N GLY A 115 3.13 -0.09 -0.17
CA GLY A 115 3.40 -0.57 -1.52
C GLY A 115 2.54 0.14 -2.58
N PHE A 116 2.56 -0.36 -3.81
CA PHE A 116 1.74 0.23 -4.89
C PHE A 116 0.27 -0.07 -4.69
N THR A 117 -0.59 0.89 -5.01
CA THR A 117 -2.03 0.65 -5.17
C THR A 117 -2.31 -0.08 -6.49
N GLN A 118 -3.49 -0.68 -6.61
CA GLN A 118 -3.92 -1.28 -7.87
C GLN A 118 -3.97 -0.25 -9.02
N GLU A 119 -4.44 0.96 -8.73
CA GLU A 119 -4.51 2.06 -9.71
C GLU A 119 -3.11 2.44 -10.22
N GLN A 120 -2.12 2.47 -9.33
CA GLN A 120 -0.73 2.75 -9.71
C GLN A 120 -0.14 1.61 -10.54
N ASP A 121 -0.44 0.35 -10.21
CA ASP A 121 -0.01 -0.79 -11.05
C ASP A 121 -0.62 -0.72 -12.46
N GLU A 122 -1.86 -0.25 -12.58
CA GLU A 122 -2.53 -0.05 -13.87
C GLU A 122 -1.93 1.12 -14.65
N HIS A 123 -1.66 2.25 -13.99
CA HIS A 123 -1.06 3.43 -14.60
C HIS A 123 0.41 3.21 -15.00
N ASN A 124 1.18 2.45 -14.23
CA ASN A 124 2.58 2.11 -14.53
C ASN A 124 2.73 1.19 -15.76
N LYS A 125 1.62 0.73 -16.36
CA LYS A 125 1.62 0.04 -17.65
C LYS A 125 1.63 1.00 -18.85
N GLU A 126 1.55 2.32 -18.64
CA GLU A 126 1.50 3.32 -19.72
C GLU A 126 2.82 3.45 -20.52
N ASP A 127 2.64 3.87 -21.77
CA ASP A 127 3.55 3.66 -22.90
C ASP A 127 4.83 4.51 -22.86
N LEU A 128 5.97 3.82 -22.90
CA LEU A 128 7.27 4.36 -23.27
C LEU A 128 7.51 4.11 -24.78
N ALA A 129 6.55 4.54 -25.60
CA ALA A 129 6.42 4.14 -27.02
C ALA A 129 7.66 4.40 -27.90
N ASP A 130 8.51 5.34 -27.50
CA ASP A 130 9.74 5.71 -28.24
C ASP A 130 11.03 5.13 -27.63
N MET A 131 10.93 4.21 -26.66
CA MET A 131 12.06 3.70 -25.89
C MET A 131 12.26 2.20 -26.06
N THR A 132 13.52 1.77 -26.04
CA THR A 132 13.83 0.33 -25.98
C THR A 132 13.87 -0.10 -24.52
N ILE A 133 12.80 -0.73 -24.05
CA ILE A 133 12.71 -1.25 -22.68
C ILE A 133 13.55 -2.52 -22.55
N ILE A 134 14.51 -2.48 -21.63
CA ILE A 134 15.38 -3.62 -21.32
C ILE A 134 14.71 -4.48 -20.25
N GLY A 135 14.09 -3.85 -19.25
CA GLY A 135 13.29 -4.55 -18.26
C GLY A 135 12.54 -3.61 -17.31
N ARG A 136 11.59 -4.19 -16.59
CA ARG A 136 10.78 -3.55 -15.56
C ARG A 136 10.76 -4.43 -14.33
N TRP A 137 10.97 -3.84 -13.17
CA TRP A 137 10.96 -4.54 -11.89
C TRP A 137 10.21 -3.75 -10.85
N SER A 138 9.48 -4.44 -9.97
CA SER A 138 8.75 -3.81 -8.86
C SER A 138 9.01 -4.53 -7.55
N THR A 139 8.97 -3.78 -6.47
CA THR A 139 9.11 -4.30 -5.12
C THR A 139 8.11 -3.62 -4.20
N GLU A 140 7.21 -4.41 -3.61
CA GLU A 140 6.27 -3.92 -2.61
C GLU A 140 6.99 -3.51 -1.32
N LYS A 141 8.08 -4.22 -0.99
CA LYS A 141 8.87 -3.98 0.23
C LYS A 141 9.41 -2.56 0.32
N PHE A 142 9.85 -2.00 -0.81
CA PHE A 142 10.40 -0.65 -0.88
C PHE A 142 9.49 0.33 -1.61
N GLY A 143 8.33 -0.11 -2.09
CA GLY A 143 7.34 0.74 -2.72
C GLY A 143 7.86 1.46 -3.96
N PHE A 144 8.58 0.77 -4.85
CA PHE A 144 9.02 1.38 -6.11
C PHE A 144 9.07 0.41 -7.28
N THR A 145 8.93 0.98 -8.48
CA THR A 145 9.08 0.30 -9.77
C THR A 145 10.26 0.93 -10.49
N VAL A 146 11.18 0.09 -10.95
CA VAL A 146 12.34 0.48 -11.77
C VAL A 146 12.11 0.05 -13.21
N ILE A 147 12.33 0.97 -14.13
CA ILE A 147 12.32 0.73 -15.57
C ILE A 147 13.71 1.03 -16.11
N TYR A 148 14.36 0.02 -16.69
CA TYR A 148 15.64 0.18 -17.38
C TYR A 148 15.40 0.22 -18.89
N PHE A 149 15.88 1.28 -19.55
CA PHE A 149 15.63 1.50 -20.97
C PHE A 149 16.76 2.26 -21.67
N LYS A 150 16.72 2.23 -23.00
CA LYS A 150 17.49 3.15 -23.86
C LYS A 150 16.56 4.17 -24.49
N ASP A 151 16.95 5.43 -24.40
CA ASP A 151 16.23 6.51 -25.09
C ASP A 151 16.52 6.50 -26.60
N ALA A 152 15.91 7.45 -27.32
CA ALA A 152 16.08 7.57 -28.78
C ALA A 152 17.56 7.79 -29.21
N ASN A 153 18.41 8.31 -28.33
CA ASN A 153 19.83 8.54 -28.56
C ASN A 153 20.70 7.35 -28.14
N GLN A 154 20.09 6.21 -27.78
CA GLN A 154 20.76 5.01 -27.26
C GLN A 154 21.45 5.23 -25.90
N ILE A 155 21.08 6.28 -25.16
CA ILE A 155 21.59 6.53 -23.81
C ILE A 155 20.81 5.64 -22.84
N GLU A 156 21.54 4.91 -22.01
CA GLU A 156 21.00 4.04 -20.96
C GLU A 156 20.46 4.88 -19.81
N LYS A 157 19.19 4.65 -19.45
CA LYS A 157 18.48 5.38 -18.40
C LYS A 157 17.73 4.44 -17.49
N MET A 158 17.59 4.84 -16.24
CA MET A 158 16.77 4.15 -15.25
C MET A 158 15.73 5.11 -14.68
N LYS A 159 14.45 4.78 -14.87
CA LYS A 159 13.32 5.50 -14.27
C LYS A 159 12.86 4.76 -13.02
N THR A 160 12.73 5.46 -11.90
CA THR A 160 12.15 4.94 -10.67
C THR A 160 10.84 5.66 -10.39
N ILE A 161 9.77 4.90 -10.19
CA ILE A 161 8.45 5.40 -9.81
C ILE A 161 8.19 4.94 -8.37
N TYR A 162 7.79 5.85 -7.49
CA TYR A 162 7.56 5.55 -6.08
C TYR A 162 6.07 5.41 -5.78
N SER A 163 5.69 4.45 -4.94
CA SER A 163 4.32 4.23 -4.46
C SER A 163 3.79 5.42 -3.66
N ALA A 164 4.67 6.10 -2.93
CA ALA A 164 4.37 7.35 -2.23
C ALA A 164 4.10 8.53 -3.19
N GLY A 165 4.26 8.33 -4.49
CA GLY A 165 4.20 9.35 -5.53
C GLY A 165 5.57 9.91 -5.89
N GLY A 166 5.65 10.46 -7.10
CA GLY A 166 6.89 10.99 -7.66
C GLY A 166 7.66 9.98 -8.50
N GLU A 167 8.59 10.52 -9.29
CA GLU A 167 9.46 9.75 -10.16
C GLU A 167 10.85 10.39 -10.25
N SER A 168 11.85 9.57 -10.54
CA SER A 168 13.20 10.01 -10.92
C SER A 168 13.63 9.31 -12.20
N ILE A 169 14.49 9.97 -12.98
CA ILE A 169 15.10 9.40 -14.18
C ILE A 169 16.58 9.74 -14.12
N GLU A 170 17.43 8.72 -14.06
CA GLU A 170 18.88 8.85 -14.00
C GLU A 170 19.51 8.30 -15.28
N ASP A 171 20.59 8.94 -15.74
CA ASP A 171 21.50 8.34 -16.70
C ASP A 171 22.31 7.25 -15.99
N VAL A 172 22.42 6.08 -16.61
CA VAL A 172 23.10 4.94 -16.00
C VAL A 172 24.18 4.37 -16.90
N LYS A 173 25.08 3.58 -16.31
CA LYS A 173 26.10 2.82 -17.03
C LYS A 173 25.97 1.36 -16.65
N SER A 174 25.79 0.50 -17.65
CA SER A 174 25.78 -0.94 -17.44
C SER A 174 27.11 -1.62 -17.78
N SER A 175 27.40 -2.71 -17.08
CA SER A 175 28.51 -3.61 -17.37
C SER A 175 28.12 -5.07 -17.12
N LEU A 176 28.54 -5.97 -18.02
CA LEU A 176 28.29 -7.40 -17.89
C LEU A 176 29.41 -8.04 -17.04
N ILE A 177 29.04 -8.69 -15.95
CA ILE A 177 29.95 -9.38 -15.02
C ILE A 177 29.36 -10.77 -14.77
N ASP A 178 30.07 -11.82 -15.21
CA ASP A 178 29.67 -13.21 -14.99
C ASP A 178 28.20 -13.53 -15.33
N GLU A 179 27.72 -13.03 -16.49
CA GLU A 179 26.33 -13.17 -16.98
C GLU A 179 25.27 -12.34 -16.23
N GLU A 180 25.67 -11.52 -15.27
CA GLU A 180 24.82 -10.55 -14.60
C GLU A 180 25.14 -9.14 -15.10
N THR A 181 24.13 -8.27 -15.17
CA THR A 181 24.34 -6.89 -15.61
C THR A 181 24.34 -5.97 -14.40
N ARG A 182 25.51 -5.45 -14.04
CA ARG A 182 25.63 -4.39 -13.04
C ARG A 182 25.27 -3.05 -13.68
N ILE A 183 24.48 -2.26 -12.96
CA ILE A 183 24.04 -0.93 -13.38
C ILE A 183 24.43 0.07 -12.30
N ASP A 184 25.32 0.99 -12.67
CA ASP A 184 25.78 2.08 -11.82
C ASP A 184 25.13 3.41 -12.27
N TYR A 185 24.80 4.26 -11.30
CA TYR A 185 24.22 5.59 -11.52
C TYR A 185 24.87 6.58 -10.57
N ASP A 186 24.80 7.88 -10.88
CA ASP A 186 25.40 8.90 -10.02
C ASP A 186 24.63 9.01 -8.71
N ASN A 187 25.22 8.53 -7.62
CA ASN A 187 24.65 8.63 -6.29
C ASN A 187 25.74 8.76 -5.23
N ASN A 188 25.40 9.42 -4.12
CA ASN A 188 26.32 9.68 -3.02
C ASN A 188 26.39 8.54 -1.99
N HIS A 189 25.73 7.40 -2.26
CA HIS A 189 25.50 6.33 -1.29
C HIS A 189 26.18 5.00 -1.66
N GLY A 190 26.82 4.93 -2.83
CA GLY A 190 27.47 3.71 -3.31
C GLY A 190 26.48 2.61 -3.69
N GLU A 191 25.23 2.98 -3.96
CA GLU A 191 24.16 2.07 -4.36
C GLU A 191 24.29 1.71 -5.83
N TYR A 192 23.95 0.47 -6.17
CA TYR A 192 23.94 -0.03 -7.54
C TYR A 192 22.93 -1.17 -7.69
N PHE A 193 22.57 -1.46 -8.93
CA PHE A 193 21.67 -2.56 -9.25
C PHE A 193 22.42 -3.69 -9.94
N ILE A 194 21.92 -4.91 -9.80
CA ILE A 194 22.34 -6.05 -10.60
C ILE A 194 21.11 -6.73 -11.18
N ILE A 195 21.03 -6.81 -12.51
CA ILE A 195 20.11 -7.74 -13.19
C ILE A 195 20.72 -9.13 -13.06
N GLN A 196 20.06 -9.95 -12.25
CA GLN A 196 20.53 -11.28 -11.87
C GLN A 196 20.16 -12.32 -12.94
N ARG A 197 20.80 -13.49 -12.89
CA ARG A 197 20.55 -14.58 -13.86
C ARG A 197 19.11 -15.08 -13.88
N ASP A 198 18.40 -14.99 -12.76
CA ASP A 198 16.98 -15.37 -12.65
C ASP A 198 16.03 -14.27 -13.17
N GLY A 199 16.58 -13.16 -13.66
CA GLY A 199 15.83 -12.03 -14.20
C GLY A 199 15.36 -11.04 -13.14
N LYS A 200 15.63 -11.25 -11.84
CA LYS A 200 15.33 -10.27 -10.80
C LYS A 200 16.31 -9.09 -10.84
N LEU A 201 15.89 -7.98 -10.24
CA LEU A 201 16.75 -6.83 -10.02
C LEU A 201 17.18 -6.80 -8.55
N GLY A 202 18.45 -7.13 -8.29
CA GLY A 202 19.03 -7.02 -6.95
C GLY A 202 19.43 -5.58 -6.63
N LEU A 203 19.18 -5.18 -5.38
CA LEU A 203 19.52 -3.88 -4.82
C LEU A 203 20.75 -4.03 -3.92
N TYR A 204 21.82 -3.30 -4.24
CA TYR A 204 23.11 -3.45 -3.57
C TYR A 204 23.67 -2.11 -3.09
N SER A 205 24.43 -2.17 -2.01
CA SER A 205 25.31 -1.08 -1.54
C SER A 205 26.71 -1.63 -1.29
N GLU A 206 27.58 -0.81 -0.70
CA GLU A 206 28.88 -1.27 -0.18
C GLU A 206 28.76 -2.43 0.82
N ASN A 207 27.61 -2.57 1.50
CA ASN A 207 27.35 -3.63 2.48
C ASN A 207 26.76 -4.91 1.85
N GLY A 208 26.65 -4.96 0.52
CA GLY A 208 26.08 -6.09 -0.22
C GLY A 208 24.59 -5.95 -0.51
N LYS A 209 23.93 -7.07 -0.83
CA LYS A 209 22.52 -7.11 -1.23
C LYS A 209 21.62 -6.78 -0.05
N TYR A 210 20.77 -5.76 -0.18
CA TYR A 210 19.79 -5.39 0.84
C TYR A 210 18.34 -5.62 0.39
N GLY A 211 18.12 -5.90 -0.89
CA GLY A 211 16.79 -6.16 -1.43
C GLY A 211 16.79 -6.71 -2.84
N GLU A 212 15.60 -7.00 -3.33
CA GLU A 212 15.34 -7.37 -4.71
C GLU A 212 13.97 -6.89 -5.16
N ALA A 213 13.82 -6.74 -6.46
CA ALA A 213 12.58 -6.43 -7.15
C ALA A 213 12.27 -7.51 -8.19
N GLU A 214 11.00 -7.88 -8.27
CA GLU A 214 10.49 -8.91 -9.15
C GLU A 214 10.25 -8.36 -10.54
N ILE A 215 10.53 -9.16 -11.57
CA ILE A 215 10.30 -8.75 -12.95
C ILE A 215 8.80 -8.59 -13.21
N LEU A 216 8.40 -7.41 -13.68
CA LEU A 216 7.10 -7.19 -14.28
C LEU A 216 7.25 -7.61 -15.74
N THR A 217 6.65 -8.75 -16.09
CA THR A 217 6.78 -9.45 -17.39
C THR A 217 7.04 -8.55 -18.61
N LYS A 218 7.98 -8.98 -19.47
CA LYS A 218 8.35 -8.35 -20.75
C LYS A 218 7.16 -8.00 -21.63
#